data_AF-G3YG77-F1
#
_entry.id   AF-G3YG77-F1
#
_cell.length_a   1.000
_cell.length_b   1.000
_cell.length_c   1.000
_cell.angle_alpha   90.00
_cell.angle_beta   90.00
_cell.angle_gamma   90.00
#
_symmetry.space_group_name_H-M   'P 1'
#
loop_
_entity.id
_entity.type
_entity.pdbx_description
1 polymer ?
#
loop_
_entity_poly.entity_id
_entity_poly.type
_entity_poly.pdbx_seq_one_letter_code
_entity_poly.pdbx_strand_id
1 'polypeptide(L)'
;NLWEDPRVQAAITPNTEIPNKDQFLYFCNSPDRLAMPKWLSTNQDLLHAKLTRAMPTELSEYFFTIGPITWTVIQLSGQHSERRKWIHSLEQVHYGISVVALSNSHKYLIENQDTKKLPISPLSSMHFTEYDSLDTDLTAATSFFDQRYRRFDRTLGRRIDTEYTYATDTMSMRATLEFAHDIMFQKELSD
;
A
#
# COMPACT_ATOMS: atom_id res chain seq x y z
N ASN A 1 -12.18 30.31 7.85
CA ASN A 1 -11.92 28.97 7.29
C ASN A 1 -12.11 27.96 8.42
N LEU A 2 -12.93 26.90 8.26
CA LEU A 2 -13.16 25.91 9.33
C LEU A 2 -11.89 25.12 9.66
N TRP A 3 -11.04 24.86 8.65
CA TRP A 3 -9.80 24.13 8.83
C TRP A 3 -8.81 24.84 9.76
N GLU A 4 -8.77 26.18 9.71
CA GLU A 4 -7.88 27.01 10.52
C GLU A 4 -8.36 27.17 11.99
N ASP A 5 -9.55 26.68 12.34
CA ASP A 5 -10.06 26.78 13.71
C ASP A 5 -9.15 25.96 14.65
N PRO A 6 -8.57 26.56 15.71
CA PRO A 6 -7.73 25.86 16.67
C PRO A 6 -8.41 24.64 17.32
N ARG A 7 -9.75 24.66 17.45
CA ARG A 7 -10.53 23.53 17.99
C ARG A 7 -10.58 22.37 17.01
N VAL A 8 -10.68 22.66 15.71
CA VAL A 8 -10.65 21.64 14.65
C VAL A 8 -9.26 21.03 14.57
N GLN A 9 -8.21 21.86 14.59
CA GLN A 9 -6.82 21.38 14.63
C GLN A 9 -6.54 20.53 15.88
N ALA A 10 -7.02 20.96 17.06
CA ALA A 10 -6.86 20.20 18.30
C ALA A 10 -7.64 18.87 18.30
N ALA A 11 -8.77 18.79 17.61
CA ALA A 11 -9.53 17.56 17.46
C ALA A 11 -8.84 16.53 16.54
N ILE A 12 -7.94 17.00 15.66
CA ILE A 12 -7.21 16.15 14.70
C ILE A 12 -5.79 15.92 15.23
N THR A 13 -5.70 14.99 16.16
CA THR A 13 -4.43 14.47 16.66
C THR A 13 -3.89 13.40 15.72
N PRO A 14 -2.60 13.01 15.80
CA PRO A 14 -2.06 11.86 15.07
C PRO A 14 -2.87 10.57 15.27
N ASN A 15 -3.53 10.42 16.42
CA ASN A 15 -4.32 9.25 16.79
C ASN A 15 -5.82 9.38 16.47
N THR A 16 -6.28 10.54 15.99
CA THR A 16 -7.69 10.71 15.62
C THR A 16 -8.02 9.83 14.42
N GLU A 17 -9.01 8.94 14.59
CA GLU A 17 -9.50 8.08 13.51
C GLU A 17 -10.39 8.86 12.56
N ILE A 18 -9.89 9.07 11.34
CA ILE A 18 -10.65 9.67 10.25
C ILE A 18 -10.55 8.71 9.06
N PRO A 19 -11.68 8.30 8.45
CA PRO A 19 -11.64 7.54 7.21
C PRO A 19 -10.81 8.31 6.18
N ASN A 20 -9.81 7.65 5.59
CA ASN A 20 -8.92 8.28 4.60
C ASN A 20 -8.26 9.56 5.12
N LYS A 21 -7.78 9.53 6.38
CA LYS A 21 -7.14 10.65 7.07
C LYS A 21 -6.04 11.31 6.25
N ASP A 22 -5.13 10.54 5.68
CA ASP A 22 -3.99 11.09 4.94
C ASP A 22 -4.46 11.91 3.72
N GLN A 23 -5.49 11.42 3.02
CA GLN A 23 -6.10 12.12 1.90
C GLN A 23 -6.84 13.37 2.36
N PHE A 24 -7.60 13.27 3.44
CA PHE A 24 -8.31 14.40 4.05
C PHE A 24 -7.33 15.51 4.43
N LEU A 25 -6.26 15.16 5.15
CA LEU A 25 -5.20 16.09 5.53
C LEU A 25 -4.50 16.71 4.31
N TYR A 26 -4.21 15.92 3.27
CA TYR A 26 -3.58 16.40 2.04
C TYR A 26 -4.38 17.54 1.38
N PHE A 27 -5.70 17.38 1.25
CA PHE A 27 -6.54 18.40 0.61
C PHE A 27 -6.85 19.58 1.55
N CYS A 28 -7.11 19.30 2.84
CA CYS A 28 -7.43 20.34 3.81
C CYS A 28 -6.26 21.27 4.11
N ASN A 29 -5.01 20.81 3.98
CA ASN A 29 -3.83 21.65 4.15
C ASN A 29 -3.54 22.61 2.99
N SER A 30 -4.30 22.55 1.89
CA SER A 30 -4.10 23.45 0.75
C SER A 30 -5.44 23.82 0.07
N PRO A 31 -6.40 24.40 0.81
CA PRO A 31 -7.74 24.65 0.29
C PRO A 31 -7.73 25.75 -0.78
N ASP A 32 -6.84 26.74 -0.66
CA ASP A 32 -6.74 27.86 -1.60
C ASP A 32 -6.35 27.40 -3.01
N ARG A 33 -5.46 26.41 -3.10
CA ARG A 33 -5.07 25.79 -4.38
C ARG A 33 -6.28 25.21 -5.10
N LEU A 34 -7.14 24.51 -4.35
CA LEU A 34 -8.34 23.85 -4.87
C LEU A 34 -9.44 24.85 -5.26
N ALA A 35 -9.47 26.02 -4.62
CA ALA A 35 -10.46 27.06 -4.86
C ALA A 35 -10.12 27.98 -6.06
N MET A 36 -8.97 27.79 -6.74
CA MET A 36 -8.59 28.64 -7.87
C MET A 36 -9.55 28.45 -9.07
N PRO A 37 -10.03 29.52 -9.72
CA PRO A 37 -11.03 29.45 -10.81
C PRO A 37 -10.64 28.59 -12.04
N LYS A 38 -9.36 28.28 -12.20
CA LYS A 38 -8.82 27.43 -13.28
C LYS A 38 -7.92 26.33 -12.72
N TRP A 39 -8.24 25.84 -11.52
CA TRP A 39 -7.47 24.77 -10.91
C TRP A 39 -7.44 23.53 -11.81
N LEU A 40 -6.25 22.98 -11.99
CA LEU A 40 -6.01 21.69 -12.64
C LEU A 40 -5.36 20.76 -11.62
N SER A 41 -5.89 19.54 -11.50
CA SER A 41 -5.35 18.54 -10.59
C SER A 41 -3.92 18.19 -10.98
N THR A 42 -3.03 18.18 -10.00
CA THR A 42 -1.68 17.65 -10.15
C THR A 42 -1.69 16.12 -10.12
N ASN A 43 -0.58 15.49 -10.54
CA ASN A 43 -0.41 14.05 -10.35
C ASN A 43 -0.54 13.65 -8.87
N GLN A 44 -0.11 14.51 -7.94
CA GLN A 44 -0.22 14.25 -6.51
C GLN A 44 -1.67 14.31 -6.03
N ASP A 45 -2.49 15.20 -6.58
CA ASP A 45 -3.93 15.25 -6.32
C ASP A 45 -4.61 13.97 -6.80
N LEU A 46 -4.25 13.50 -8.00
CA LEU A 46 -4.79 12.27 -8.57
C LEU A 46 -4.41 11.05 -7.72
N LEU A 47 -3.17 10.95 -7.24
CA LEU A 47 -2.72 9.86 -6.38
C LEU A 47 -3.49 9.81 -5.06
N HIS A 48 -3.67 10.95 -4.39
CA HIS A 48 -4.43 11.00 -3.13
C HIS A 48 -5.94 10.81 -3.35
N ALA A 49 -6.49 11.27 -4.47
CA ALA A 49 -7.89 11.05 -4.81
C ALA A 49 -8.18 9.58 -5.16
N LYS A 50 -7.32 8.91 -5.93
CA LYS A 50 -7.54 7.51 -6.37
C LYS A 50 -7.65 6.53 -5.21
N LEU A 51 -6.95 6.78 -4.10
CA LEU A 51 -7.01 5.96 -2.89
C LEU A 51 -8.40 5.95 -2.22
N THR A 52 -9.32 6.82 -2.63
CA THR A 52 -10.71 6.83 -2.13
C THR A 52 -11.68 6.02 -2.98
N ARG A 53 -11.31 5.59 -4.20
CA ARG A 53 -12.19 4.75 -5.02
C ARG A 53 -12.13 3.29 -4.57
N ALA A 54 -13.30 2.66 -4.62
CA ALA A 54 -13.49 1.23 -4.37
C ALA A 54 -12.40 0.39 -5.05
N MET A 55 -11.95 -0.65 -4.34
CA MET A 55 -11.06 -1.68 -4.87
C MET A 55 -11.54 -2.07 -6.28
N PRO A 56 -10.65 -2.18 -7.29
CA PRO A 56 -11.06 -2.51 -8.65
C PRO A 56 -12.02 -3.70 -8.64
N THR A 57 -13.20 -3.55 -9.24
CA THR A 57 -14.20 -4.62 -9.32
C THR A 57 -13.85 -5.63 -10.41
N GLU A 58 -12.97 -5.25 -11.33
CA GLU A 58 -12.53 -6.06 -12.45
C GLU A 58 -11.00 -6.10 -12.51
N LEU A 59 -10.48 -7.17 -13.11
CA LEU A 59 -9.06 -7.30 -13.41
C LEU A 59 -8.65 -6.22 -14.41
N SER A 60 -7.52 -5.58 -14.17
CA SER A 60 -6.99 -4.54 -15.06
C SER A 60 -5.59 -4.90 -15.50
N GLU A 61 -5.31 -4.73 -16.79
CA GLU A 61 -4.00 -4.96 -17.39
C GLU A 61 -3.38 -3.63 -17.81
N TYR A 62 -2.09 -3.49 -17.54
CA TYR A 62 -1.31 -2.32 -17.87
C TYR A 62 -0.07 -2.75 -18.64
N PHE A 63 0.20 -2.08 -19.76
CA PHE A 63 1.35 -2.34 -20.61
C PHE A 63 2.31 -1.17 -20.56
N PHE A 64 3.58 -1.42 -20.31
CA PHE A 64 4.63 -0.40 -20.39
C PHE A 64 5.95 -0.98 -20.85
N THR A 65 6.79 -0.15 -21.45
CA THR A 65 8.10 -0.55 -22.00
C THR A 65 9.22 0.11 -21.21
N ILE A 66 10.21 -0.68 -20.78
CA ILE A 66 11.45 -0.21 -20.15
C ILE A 66 12.60 -0.76 -21.00
N GLY A 67 13.34 0.14 -21.66
CA GLY A 67 14.38 -0.27 -22.60
C GLY A 67 13.79 -1.14 -23.74
N PRO A 68 14.34 -2.34 -24.00
CA PRO A 68 13.82 -3.24 -25.04
C PRO A 68 12.67 -4.16 -24.56
N ILE A 69 12.33 -4.15 -23.27
CA ILE A 69 11.37 -5.09 -22.69
C ILE A 69 10.00 -4.43 -22.52
N THR A 70 8.96 -5.11 -22.98
CA THR A 70 7.57 -4.73 -22.72
C THR A 70 7.01 -5.58 -21.59
N TRP A 71 6.54 -4.90 -20.55
CA TRP A 71 5.95 -5.48 -19.36
C TRP A 71 4.43 -5.46 -19.46
N THR A 72 3.81 -6.56 -19.04
CA THR A 72 2.37 -6.66 -18.79
C THR A 72 2.17 -6.80 -17.28
N VAL A 73 1.58 -5.77 -16.66
CA VAL A 73 1.22 -5.80 -15.24
C VAL A 73 -0.27 -6.06 -15.11
N ILE A 74 -0.59 -7.16 -14.44
CA ILE A 74 -1.95 -7.58 -14.14
C ILE A 74 -2.26 -7.17 -12.70
N GLN A 75 -3.19 -6.23 -12.53
CA GLN A 75 -3.68 -5.84 -11.22
C GLN A 75 -4.87 -6.74 -10.83
N LEU A 76 -4.63 -7.58 -9.82
CA LEU A 76 -5.66 -8.42 -9.21
C LEU A 76 -6.50 -7.62 -8.20
N SER A 77 -7.82 -7.77 -8.27
CA SER A 77 -8.71 -7.18 -7.27
C SER A 77 -8.53 -7.86 -5.91
N GLY A 78 -8.40 -7.05 -4.84
CA GLY A 78 -8.36 -7.56 -3.46
C GLY A 78 -9.73 -7.98 -2.90
N GLN A 79 -10.83 -7.75 -3.64
CA GLN A 79 -12.18 -8.12 -3.20
C GLN A 79 -12.35 -9.65 -3.18
N HIS A 80 -12.97 -10.18 -2.11
CA HIS A 80 -13.14 -11.62 -1.95
C HIS A 80 -13.95 -12.27 -3.09
N SER A 81 -14.96 -11.58 -3.63
CA SER A 81 -15.79 -12.07 -4.75
C SER A 81 -14.99 -12.35 -6.02
N GLU A 82 -13.91 -11.58 -6.24
CA GLU A 82 -13.08 -11.62 -7.43
C GLU A 82 -11.91 -12.62 -7.32
N ARG A 83 -11.58 -13.11 -6.11
CA ARG A 83 -10.47 -14.07 -5.90
C ARG A 83 -10.60 -15.36 -6.70
N ARG A 84 -11.84 -15.78 -6.99
CA ARG A 84 -12.10 -16.96 -7.85
C ARG A 84 -11.60 -16.79 -9.28
N LYS A 85 -11.45 -15.54 -9.75
CA LYS A 85 -10.99 -15.24 -11.10
C LYS A 85 -9.46 -15.24 -11.21
N TRP A 86 -8.73 -15.11 -10.10
CA TRP A 86 -7.27 -15.00 -10.09
C TRP A 86 -6.58 -16.15 -10.82
N ILE A 87 -7.01 -17.39 -10.58
CA ILE A 87 -6.33 -18.57 -11.12
C ILE A 87 -6.28 -18.60 -12.65
N HIS A 88 -7.29 -18.03 -13.32
CA HIS A 88 -7.36 -17.99 -14.78
C HIS A 88 -6.41 -16.95 -15.39
N SER A 89 -5.99 -15.95 -14.60
CA SER A 89 -5.13 -14.86 -15.06
C SER A 89 -3.65 -15.09 -14.76
N LEU A 90 -3.32 -16.24 -14.16
CA LEU A 90 -1.96 -16.59 -13.75
C LEU A 90 -1.23 -17.51 -14.73
N GLU A 91 -1.88 -17.96 -15.81
CA GLU A 91 -1.32 -19.00 -16.71
C GLU A 91 -0.02 -18.60 -17.43
N GLN A 92 0.41 -17.34 -17.40
CA GLN A 92 1.66 -16.88 -18.03
C GLN A 92 2.38 -15.78 -17.21
N VAL A 93 2.24 -15.82 -15.88
CA VAL A 93 2.89 -14.83 -15.01
C VAL A 93 4.30 -15.30 -14.65
N HIS A 94 5.32 -14.57 -15.11
CA HIS A 94 6.74 -14.85 -14.81
C HIS A 94 7.11 -14.50 -13.36
N TYR A 95 6.54 -13.41 -12.81
CA TYR A 95 6.86 -12.87 -11.49
C TYR A 95 5.61 -12.44 -10.73
N GLY A 96 5.59 -12.68 -9.41
CA GLY A 96 4.51 -12.22 -8.53
C GLY A 96 4.98 -11.09 -7.62
N ILE A 97 4.27 -9.96 -7.63
CA ILE A 97 4.48 -8.85 -6.69
C ILE A 97 3.34 -8.86 -5.68
N SER A 98 3.68 -8.95 -4.39
CA SER A 98 2.72 -8.89 -3.29
C SER A 98 2.92 -7.59 -2.51
N VAL A 99 1.84 -6.84 -2.29
CA VAL A 99 1.88 -5.55 -1.61
C VAL A 99 1.17 -5.67 -0.27
N VAL A 100 1.88 -5.31 0.81
CA VAL A 100 1.36 -5.33 2.18
C VAL A 100 1.38 -3.91 2.73
N ALA A 101 0.22 -3.42 3.16
CA ALA A 101 0.11 -2.09 3.74
C ALA A 101 0.50 -2.12 5.23
N LEU A 102 1.69 -1.63 5.56
CA LEU A 102 2.20 -1.57 6.94
C LEU A 102 1.44 -0.56 7.82
N SER A 103 0.99 0.56 7.23
CA SER A 103 0.22 1.60 7.92
C SER A 103 -1.25 1.24 8.16
N ASN A 104 -1.74 0.15 7.55
CA ASN A 104 -3.14 -0.29 7.65
C ASN A 104 -3.34 -1.46 8.64
N SER A 105 -2.42 -1.67 9.59
CA SER A 105 -2.61 -2.60 10.72
C SER A 105 -3.91 -2.36 11.51
N HIS A 106 -4.58 -1.23 11.31
CA HIS A 106 -5.88 -0.87 11.89
C HIS A 106 -7.13 -1.26 11.07
N LYS A 107 -7.01 -1.58 9.76
CA LYS A 107 -8.18 -1.68 8.85
C LYS A 107 -8.80 -3.08 8.73
N TYR A 108 -8.17 -4.13 9.28
CA TYR A 108 -8.73 -5.49 9.25
C TYR A 108 -10.02 -5.68 10.07
N LEU A 109 -10.48 -4.64 10.76
CA LEU A 109 -11.67 -4.66 11.63
C LEU A 109 -12.97 -4.30 10.89
N ILE A 110 -13.01 -4.38 9.56
CA ILE A 110 -14.23 -4.10 8.78
C ILE A 110 -14.93 -5.39 8.30
N GLU A 111 -14.25 -6.54 8.27
CA GLU A 111 -14.86 -7.79 7.78
C GLU A 111 -15.41 -8.69 8.89
N ASN A 112 -15.08 -8.45 10.17
CA ASN A 112 -15.71 -9.14 11.30
C ASN A 112 -16.54 -8.13 12.10
N GLN A 113 -17.86 -8.30 12.09
CA GLN A 113 -18.83 -7.39 12.73
C GLN A 113 -18.72 -7.34 14.27
N ASP A 114 -17.86 -8.15 14.89
CA ASP A 114 -17.82 -8.35 16.35
C ASP A 114 -16.54 -7.87 17.07
N THR A 115 -15.54 -7.32 16.37
CA THR A 115 -14.30 -6.88 17.02
C THR A 115 -14.26 -5.36 17.24
N LYS A 116 -14.25 -4.94 18.52
CA LYS A 116 -14.08 -3.53 18.91
C LYS A 116 -12.74 -3.00 18.34
N LYS A 117 -12.81 -1.89 17.62
CA LYS A 117 -11.64 -1.23 17.03
C LYS A 117 -10.79 -0.57 18.11
N LEU A 118 -9.48 -0.82 18.10
CA LEU A 118 -8.55 -0.15 19.01
C LEU A 118 -8.04 1.16 18.38
N PRO A 119 -7.93 2.25 19.17
CA PRO A 119 -7.47 3.56 18.72
C PRO A 119 -5.97 3.61 18.36
N ILE A 120 -5.19 2.64 18.85
CA ILE A 120 -3.80 2.37 18.49
C ILE A 120 -3.74 0.85 18.27
N SER A 121 -3.02 0.38 17.25
CA SER A 121 -2.75 -1.05 17.05
C SER A 121 -1.27 -1.30 17.32
N PRO A 122 -0.85 -1.36 18.60
CA PRO A 122 0.49 -1.81 18.91
C PRO A 122 0.64 -3.23 18.34
N LEU A 123 1.73 -3.47 17.61
CA LEU A 123 2.07 -4.79 17.11
C LEU A 123 2.17 -5.77 18.28
N SER A 124 2.78 -5.32 19.38
CA SER A 124 3.05 -6.10 20.59
C SER A 124 1.79 -6.50 21.38
N SER A 125 0.69 -5.73 21.33
CA SER A 125 -0.32 -5.78 22.40
C SER A 125 -1.60 -6.56 22.09
N MET A 126 -1.83 -7.05 20.86
CA MET A 126 -3.09 -7.75 20.54
C MET A 126 -3.04 -8.82 19.45
N HIS A 127 -2.25 -8.63 18.39
CA HIS A 127 -2.33 -9.49 17.19
C HIS A 127 -1.04 -10.23 16.87
N PHE A 128 0.10 -9.72 17.34
CA PHE A 128 1.41 -10.31 17.15
C PHE A 128 2.11 -10.41 18.50
N THR A 129 1.65 -11.34 19.34
CA THR A 129 2.23 -11.62 20.67
C THR A 129 3.71 -12.01 20.62
N GLU A 130 4.17 -12.44 19.46
CA GLU A 130 5.55 -12.76 19.12
C GLU A 130 6.40 -11.54 18.73
N TYR A 131 5.82 -10.35 18.60
CA TYR A 131 6.55 -9.10 18.41
C TYR A 131 6.98 -8.55 19.77
N ASP A 132 8.28 -8.49 20.00
CA ASP A 132 8.91 -8.16 21.29
C ASP A 132 9.59 -6.79 21.33
N SER A 133 9.49 -6.04 20.22
CA SER A 133 10.14 -4.74 20.04
C SER A 133 9.19 -3.57 20.32
N LEU A 134 9.71 -2.35 20.33
CA LEU A 134 8.90 -1.14 20.53
C LEU A 134 7.95 -0.94 19.33
N ASP A 135 6.70 -0.57 19.60
CA ASP A 135 5.70 -0.30 18.56
C ASP A 135 6.00 0.96 17.73
N THR A 136 6.91 1.82 18.22
CA THR A 136 7.40 3.00 17.49
C THR A 136 8.62 2.71 16.62
N ASP A 137 9.21 1.52 16.72
CA ASP A 137 10.39 1.15 15.94
C ASP A 137 9.97 0.60 14.57
N LEU A 138 10.02 1.47 13.56
CA LEU A 138 9.70 1.11 12.19
C LEU A 138 10.64 0.03 11.64
N THR A 139 11.92 0.02 12.03
CA THR A 139 12.91 -0.95 11.53
C THR A 139 12.65 -2.33 12.11
N ALA A 140 12.27 -2.41 13.38
CA ALA A 140 11.89 -3.67 14.00
C ALA A 140 10.56 -4.19 13.44
N ALA A 141 9.55 -3.32 13.29
CA ALA A 141 8.26 -3.66 12.71
C ALA A 141 8.39 -4.21 11.28
N THR A 142 9.19 -3.54 10.45
CA THR A 142 9.45 -3.95 9.06
C THR A 142 10.16 -5.30 9.00
N SER A 143 11.23 -5.48 9.78
CA SER A 143 11.96 -6.74 9.88
C SER A 143 11.07 -7.90 10.35
N PHE A 144 10.16 -7.63 11.30
CA PHE A 144 9.19 -8.62 11.77
C PHE A 144 8.26 -9.11 10.66
N PHE A 145 7.68 -8.19 9.88
CA PHE A 145 6.78 -8.55 8.79
C PHE A 145 7.51 -9.25 7.63
N ASP A 146 8.74 -8.86 7.30
CA ASP A 146 9.56 -9.56 6.31
C ASP A 146 9.80 -11.02 6.72
N GLN A 147 10.25 -11.25 7.96
CA GLN A 147 10.46 -12.61 8.46
C GLN A 147 9.17 -13.41 8.49
N ARG A 148 8.07 -12.80 8.93
CA ARG A 148 6.74 -13.45 8.95
C ARG A 148 6.31 -13.84 7.55
N TYR A 149 6.46 -12.96 6.55
CA TYR A 149 6.09 -13.24 5.17
C TYR A 149 6.92 -14.41 4.60
N ARG A 150 8.24 -14.41 4.84
CA ARG A 150 9.14 -15.51 4.43
C ARG A 150 8.75 -16.85 5.04
N ARG A 151 8.26 -16.88 6.30
CA ARG A 151 7.79 -18.12 6.95
C ARG A 151 6.53 -18.73 6.30
N PHE A 152 5.74 -17.94 5.58
CA PHE A 152 4.59 -18.49 4.83
C PHE A 152 5.02 -19.20 3.55
N ASP A 153 6.19 -18.86 2.99
CA ASP A 153 6.71 -19.58 1.83
C ASP A 153 7.35 -20.89 2.27
N ARG A 154 6.85 -21.99 1.69
CA ARG A 154 7.35 -23.35 1.94
C ARG A 154 8.24 -23.85 0.80
N THR A 155 8.48 -23.01 -0.20
CA THR A 155 9.20 -23.38 -1.43
C THR A 155 10.71 -23.28 -1.20
N LEU A 156 11.39 -24.43 -1.22
CA LEU A 156 12.84 -24.46 -1.00
C LEU A 156 13.57 -23.74 -2.14
N GLY A 157 14.49 -22.83 -1.80
CA GLY A 157 15.34 -22.13 -2.77
C GLY A 157 14.64 -21.00 -3.54
N ARG A 158 13.36 -20.70 -3.28
CA ARG A 158 12.69 -19.54 -3.88
C ARG A 158 13.26 -18.25 -3.29
N ARG A 159 13.75 -17.37 -4.16
CA ARG A 159 14.18 -16.02 -3.78
C ARG A 159 12.96 -15.13 -3.53
N ILE A 160 12.94 -14.46 -2.40
CA ILE A 160 11.97 -13.40 -2.04
C ILE A 160 12.77 -12.14 -1.74
N ASP A 161 12.61 -11.12 -2.57
CA ASP A 161 13.16 -9.79 -2.36
C ASP A 161 12.07 -8.87 -1.81
N THR A 162 12.41 -8.03 -0.84
CA THR A 162 11.47 -7.18 -0.12
C THR A 162 11.96 -5.73 -0.18
N GLU A 163 11.09 -4.82 -0.58
CA GLU A 163 11.35 -3.39 -0.65
C GLU A 163 10.29 -2.60 0.12
N TYR A 164 10.69 -1.48 0.71
CA TYR A 164 9.80 -0.60 1.47
C TYR A 164 9.48 0.65 0.66
N THR A 165 8.19 0.94 0.51
CA THR A 165 7.73 2.04 -0.36
C THR A 165 6.65 2.88 0.28
N TYR A 166 6.58 4.12 -0.20
CA TYR A 166 5.42 4.97 -0.03
C TYR A 166 4.71 5.08 -1.39
N ALA A 167 3.53 4.46 -1.51
CA ALA A 167 2.81 4.38 -2.78
C ALA A 167 2.43 5.76 -3.38
N THR A 168 2.36 6.80 -2.54
CA THR A 168 2.09 8.19 -2.95
C THR A 168 3.35 8.98 -3.26
N ASP A 169 4.54 8.44 -3.00
CA ASP A 169 5.81 9.04 -3.39
C ASP A 169 6.32 8.42 -4.70
N THR A 170 6.23 9.20 -5.77
CA THR A 170 6.68 8.77 -7.10
C THR A 170 8.17 8.47 -7.18
N MET A 171 9.01 9.07 -6.32
CA MET A 171 10.45 8.79 -6.31
C MET A 171 10.73 7.44 -5.64
N SER A 172 10.12 7.18 -4.48
CA SER A 172 10.18 5.88 -3.81
C SER A 172 9.68 4.76 -4.73
N MET A 173 8.51 4.95 -5.37
CA MET A 173 7.96 3.97 -6.29
C MET A 173 8.84 3.74 -7.53
N ARG A 174 9.48 4.80 -8.07
CA ARG A 174 10.42 4.64 -9.18
C ARG A 174 11.61 3.76 -8.78
N ALA A 175 12.26 4.07 -7.67
CA ALA A 175 13.42 3.33 -7.21
C ALA A 175 13.10 1.84 -6.98
N THR A 176 11.94 1.53 -6.40
CA THR A 176 11.52 0.14 -6.19
C THR A 176 11.18 -0.59 -7.49
N LEU A 177 10.56 0.10 -8.46
CA LEU A 177 10.30 -0.50 -9.77
C LEU A 177 11.60 -0.74 -10.56
N GLU A 178 12.58 0.16 -10.47
CA GLU A 178 13.91 -0.02 -11.05
C GLU A 178 14.64 -1.22 -10.42
N PHE A 179 14.61 -1.33 -9.08
CA PHE A 179 15.18 -2.47 -8.37
C PHE A 179 14.51 -3.80 -8.77
N ALA A 180 13.17 -3.81 -8.84
CA ALA A 180 12.42 -5.00 -9.27
C ALA A 180 12.76 -5.37 -10.72
N HIS A 181 12.85 -4.38 -11.61
CA HIS A 181 13.27 -4.58 -12.99
C HIS A 181 14.65 -5.22 -13.07
N ASP A 182 15.61 -4.74 -12.29
CA ASP A 182 16.99 -5.27 -12.30
C ASP A 182 17.05 -6.72 -11.80
N ILE A 183 16.31 -7.08 -10.75
CA ILE A 183 16.22 -8.47 -10.28
C ILE A 183 15.64 -9.38 -11.36
N MET A 184 14.52 -8.96 -11.96
CA MET A 184 13.85 -9.75 -12.99
C MET A 184 14.76 -9.90 -14.21
N PHE A 185 15.41 -8.83 -14.64
CA PHE A 185 16.33 -8.84 -15.79
C PHE A 185 17.55 -9.73 -15.57
N GLN A 186 18.18 -9.67 -14.38
CA GLN A 186 19.30 -10.55 -14.04
C GLN A 186 18.90 -12.02 -14.10
N LYS A 187 17.67 -12.35 -13.68
CA LYS A 187 17.18 -13.73 -13.70
C LYS A 187 16.98 -14.24 -15.13
N GLU A 188 16.37 -13.45 -16.01
CA GLU A 188 16.21 -13.82 -17.43
C GLU A 188 17.54 -14.01 -18.18
N LEU A 189 18.62 -13.34 -17.74
CA LEU A 189 19.96 -13.54 -18.29
C LEU A 189 20.68 -14.78 -17.73
N SER A 190 20.20 -15.30 -16.61
CA SER A 190 20.80 -16.45 -15.90
C SER A 190 20.24 -17.80 -16.34
N ASP A 191 19.02 -17.79 -16.89
CA ASP A 191 18.28 -18.95 -17.39
C ASP A 191 18.54 -19.17 -18.90
#